data_AF-A0A0M2CUD4-F1
#
_entry.id   AF-A0A0M2CUD4-F1
#
_cell.length_a   1.000
_cell.length_b   1.000
_cell.length_c   1.000
_cell.angle_alpha   90.00
_cell.angle_beta   90.00
_cell.angle_gamma   90.00
#
_symmetry.space_group_name_H-M   'P 1'
#
loop_
_entity.id
_entity.type
_entity.pdbx_description
1 polymer ?
#
loop_
_entity_poly.entity_id
_entity_poly.type
_entity_poly.pdbx_seq_one_letter_code
_entity_poly.pdbx_strand_id
1 'polypeptide(L)'
;MEDSLGREQAVGLHQALERASIGHRRLWVRYLYLGGTADELEVSAYLHQCLDLPARERDLLSWAANTLLDRRYHQRVPSSADLLRHGTGRGTPERTA
;
A
#
# COMPACT_ATOMS: atom_id res chain seq x y z
N MET A 1 -1.65 -7.38 -15.17
CA MET A 1 -2.45 -6.21 -14.75
C MET A 1 -2.55 -6.12 -13.23
N GLU A 2 -2.62 -7.23 -12.48
CA GLU A 2 -2.54 -7.22 -11.01
C GLU A 2 -1.12 -7.11 -10.44
N ASP A 3 -0.11 -7.71 -11.08
CA ASP A 3 1.30 -7.68 -10.60
C ASP A 3 1.95 -6.29 -10.70
N SER A 4 1.41 -5.41 -11.56
CA SER A 4 1.83 -4.01 -11.66
C SER A 4 1.25 -3.17 -10.53
N LEU A 5 0.00 -3.43 -10.15
CA LEU A 5 -0.68 -2.72 -9.06
C LEU A 5 -0.11 -3.12 -7.70
N GLY A 6 0.21 -4.40 -7.51
CA GLY A 6 0.85 -4.90 -6.31
C GLY A 6 2.17 -4.20 -6.01
N ARG A 7 3.00 -4.05 -7.05
CA ARG A 7 4.28 -3.34 -6.97
C ARG A 7 4.13 -1.85 -6.74
N GLU A 8 3.22 -1.18 -7.45
CA GLU A 8 2.95 0.24 -7.25
C GLU A 8 2.47 0.54 -5.82
N GLN A 9 1.58 -0.29 -5.29
CA GLN A 9 1.11 -0.21 -3.90
C GLN A 9 2.26 -0.39 -2.90
N ALA A 10 3.13 -1.38 -3.14
CA ALA A 10 4.24 -1.70 -2.27
C ALA A 10 5.30 -0.58 -2.26
N VAL A 11 5.60 0.01 -3.42
CA VAL A 11 6.49 1.17 -3.53
C VAL A 11 5.92 2.38 -2.78
N GLY A 12 4.64 2.68 -2.96
CA GLY A 12 3.97 3.78 -2.26
C GLY A 12 3.94 3.56 -0.74
N LEU A 13 3.69 2.33 -0.30
CA LEU A 13 3.72 1.94 1.10
C LEU A 13 5.12 2.12 1.69
N HIS A 14 6.16 1.59 1.04
CA HIS A 14 7.54 1.71 1.51
C HIS A 14 7.97 3.18 1.64
N GLN A 15 7.68 4.02 0.64
CA GLN A 15 7.99 5.44 0.69
C GLN A 15 7.26 6.18 1.82
N ALA A 16 6.01 5.82 2.12
CA ALA A 16 5.26 6.45 3.20
C ALA A 16 5.84 6.09 4.58
N LEU A 17 6.29 4.84 4.76
CA LEU A 17 6.95 4.40 5.99
C LEU A 17 8.27 5.12 6.21
N GLU A 18 9.10 5.24 5.16
CA GLU A 18 10.38 5.96 5.20
C GLU A 18 10.16 7.43 5.58
N ARG A 19 9.20 8.11 4.95
CA ARG A 19 8.86 9.51 5.24
C ARG A 19 8.36 9.74 6.68
N ALA A 20 7.72 8.75 7.27
CA ALA A 20 7.22 8.79 8.63
C ALA A 20 8.21 8.18 9.66
N SER A 21 9.37 7.70 9.20
CA SER A 21 10.35 6.96 10.02
C SER A 21 9.72 5.80 10.79
N ILE A 22 8.78 5.09 10.16
CA ILE A 22 8.09 3.92 10.73
C ILE A 22 8.81 2.66 10.25
N GLY A 23 9.42 1.93 11.18
CA GLY A 23 10.04 0.64 10.84
C GLY A 23 9.03 -0.44 10.43
N HIS A 24 9.43 -1.32 9.51
CA HIS A 24 8.62 -2.43 9.00
C HIS A 24 8.04 -3.32 10.12
N ARG A 25 8.80 -3.57 11.20
CA ARG A 25 8.33 -4.31 12.37
C ARG A 25 7.07 -3.72 12.99
N ARG A 26 7.01 -2.39 13.10
CA ARG A 26 5.87 -1.68 13.71
C ARG A 26 4.64 -1.76 12.81
N LEU A 27 4.85 -1.71 11.50
CA LEU A 27 3.79 -1.98 10.51
C LEU A 27 3.28 -3.41 10.64
N TRP A 28 4.18 -4.40 10.67
CA TRP A 28 3.84 -5.81 10.76
C TRP A 28 3.03 -6.12 12.01
N VAL A 29 3.45 -5.64 13.20
CA VAL A 29 2.68 -5.79 14.43
C VAL A 29 1.27 -5.22 14.26
N ARG A 30 1.14 -4.02 13.68
CA ARG A 30 -0.19 -3.42 13.46
C ARG A 30 -1.03 -4.25 12.49
N TYR A 31 -0.44 -4.76 11.43
CA TYR A 31 -1.09 -5.61 10.44
C TYR A 31 -1.57 -6.95 11.04
N LEU A 32 -0.78 -7.58 11.92
CA LEU A 32 -1.20 -8.77 12.66
C LEU A 32 -2.45 -8.51 13.52
N TYR A 33 -2.51 -7.36 14.21
CA TYR A 33 -3.71 -6.97 14.98
C TYR A 33 -4.97 -6.81 14.12
N LEU A 34 -4.82 -6.63 12.80
CA LEU A 34 -5.92 -6.48 11.86
C LEU A 34 -6.31 -7.82 11.19
N GLY A 35 -5.70 -8.93 11.62
CA GLY A 35 -5.93 -10.26 11.06
C GLY A 35 -5.09 -10.57 9.83
N GLY A 36 -3.92 -9.94 9.73
CA GLY A 36 -2.88 -10.29 8.76
C GLY A 36 -2.32 -11.69 9.00
N THR A 37 -2.00 -12.41 7.92
CA THR A 37 -1.53 -13.79 7.97
C THR A 37 -0.05 -13.96 7.59
N ALA A 38 0.56 -12.93 7.00
CA ALA A 38 1.95 -12.94 6.57
C ALA A 38 2.93 -12.69 7.72
N ASP A 39 4.11 -13.31 7.63
CA ASP A 39 5.20 -13.13 8.58
C ASP A 39 5.94 -11.79 8.39
N GLU A 40 6.75 -11.38 9.38
CA GLU A 40 7.55 -10.16 9.32
C GLU A 40 8.47 -10.14 8.09
N LEU A 41 9.08 -11.29 7.78
CA LEU A 41 9.95 -11.44 6.61
C LEU A 41 9.19 -11.30 5.29
N GLU A 42 7.98 -11.84 5.19
CA GLU A 42 7.14 -11.73 3.99
C GLU A 42 6.70 -10.28 3.76
N VAL A 43 6.33 -9.57 4.84
CA VAL A 43 6.01 -8.13 4.77
C VAL A 43 7.25 -7.33 4.34
N SER A 44 8.43 -7.64 4.88
CA SER A 44 9.67 -7.01 4.46
C SER A 44 9.99 -7.28 2.99
N ALA A 45 9.85 -8.53 2.53
CA ALA A 45 10.06 -8.90 1.13
C ALA A 45 9.07 -8.19 0.20
N TYR A 46 7.81 -8.04 0.62
CA TYR A 46 6.81 -7.27 -0.12
C TYR A 46 7.19 -5.80 -0.26
N LEU A 47 7.62 -5.15 0.83
CA LEU A 47 8.09 -3.75 0.79
C LEU A 47 9.27 -3.56 -0.18
N HIS A 48 10.17 -4.54 -0.26
CA HIS A 48 11.32 -4.54 -1.16
C HIS A 48 11.01 -5.04 -2.58
N GLN A 49 9.75 -5.30 -2.93
CA GLN A 49 9.34 -5.83 -4.24
C GLN A 49 9.90 -7.22 -4.56
N CYS A 50 10.38 -7.95 -3.56
CA CYS A 50 10.92 -9.30 -3.70
C CYS A 50 9.84 -10.38 -3.63
N LEU A 51 8.65 -10.05 -3.11
CA LEU A 51 7.52 -10.97 -2.96
C LEU A 51 6.22 -10.23 -3.29
N ASP A 52 5.29 -10.91 -3.97
CA ASP A 52 3.95 -10.38 -4.23
C ASP A 52 2.97 -11.00 -3.22
N LEU A 53 2.30 -10.14 -2.46
CA LEU A 53 1.24 -10.53 -1.55
C LEU A 53 -0.12 -10.47 -2.25
N PRO A 54 -1.10 -11.31 -1.85
CA PRO A 54 -2.45 -11.23 -2.38
C PRO A 54 -3.08 -9.87 -2.05
N ALA A 55 -3.98 -9.39 -2.93
CA ALA A 55 -4.57 -8.05 -2.85
C ALA A 55 -5.13 -7.70 -1.47
N ARG A 56 -5.82 -8.65 -0.83
CA ARG A 56 -6.35 -8.50 0.53
C ARG A 56 -5.27 -8.14 1.55
N GLU A 57 -4.14 -8.84 1.53
CA GLU A 57 -3.05 -8.63 2.50
C GLU A 57 -2.34 -7.30 2.21
N ARG A 58 -2.15 -6.94 0.94
CA ARG A 58 -1.61 -5.63 0.53
C ARG A 58 -2.48 -4.48 1.03
N ASP A 59 -3.80 -4.61 0.90
CA ASP A 59 -4.76 -3.62 1.36
C ASP A 59 -4.80 -3.52 2.89
N LEU A 60 -4.67 -4.64 3.60
CA LEU A 60 -4.50 -4.64 5.05
C LEU A 60 -3.22 -3.94 5.48
N LEU A 61 -2.10 -4.14 4.77
CA LEU A 61 -0.85 -3.40 5.03
C LEU A 61 -1.02 -1.90 4.78
N SER A 62 -1.65 -1.50 3.68
CA SER A 62 -1.99 -0.10 3.42
C SER A 62 -2.88 0.47 4.54
N TRP A 63 -3.85 -0.28 5.03
CA TRP A 63 -4.73 0.16 6.12
C TRP A 63 -3.99 0.26 7.48
N ALA A 64 -3.13 -0.71 7.77
CA ALA A 64 -2.26 -0.70 8.95
C ALA A 64 -1.34 0.52 8.94
N ALA A 65 -0.67 0.79 7.81
CA ALA A 65 0.18 1.96 7.64
C ALA A 65 -0.62 3.25 7.80
N ASN A 66 -1.78 3.36 7.16
CA ASN A 66 -2.67 4.52 7.27
C ASN A 66 -3.20 4.80 8.68
N THR A 67 -3.17 3.80 9.56
CA THR A 67 -3.52 3.96 10.98
C THR A 67 -2.33 4.42 11.81
N LEU A 68 -1.10 4.08 11.40
CA LEU A 68 0.13 4.52 12.05
C LEU A 68 0.57 5.91 11.58
N LEU A 69 0.22 6.29 10.35
CA LEU A 69 0.51 7.59 9.78
C LEU A 69 -0.42 8.65 10.35
N ASP A 70 0.16 9.76 10.80
CA ASP A 70 -0.62 10.96 11.12
C ASP A 70 -1.04 11.66 9.82
N ARG A 71 -2.35 11.68 9.56
CA ARG A 71 -2.95 12.30 8.36
C ARG A 71 -2.70 13.80 8.27
N ARG A 72 -2.29 14.45 9.35
CA ARG A 72 -1.95 15.88 9.38
C ARG A 72 -0.61 16.16 8.70
N TYR A 73 0.29 15.18 8.66
CA TYR A 73 1.67 15.35 8.18
C TYR A 73 2.03 14.42 7.01
N HIS A 74 1.29 13.32 6.82
CA HIS A 74 1.62 12.30 5.83
C HIS A 74 0.45 12.01 4.89
N GLN A 75 0.79 11.84 3.61
CA GLN A 75 -0.15 11.38 2.60
C GLN A 75 -0.55 9.93 2.86
N ARG A 76 -1.83 9.64 2.67
CA ARG A 76 -2.40 8.28 2.81
C ARG A 76 -1.77 7.33 1.78
N VAL A 77 -1.38 6.15 2.23
CA VAL A 77 -0.97 5.04 1.36
C VAL A 77 -2.19 4.55 0.57
N PRO A 78 -2.12 4.49 -0.77
CA PRO A 78 -3.24 4.00 -1.59
C PRO A 78 -3.48 2.50 -1.36
N SER A 79 -4.74 2.09 -1.48
CA SER A 79 -5.15 0.68 -1.59
C SER A 79 -5.20 0.24 -3.06
N SER A 80 -5.30 -1.06 -3.32
CA SER A 80 -5.52 -1.62 -4.65
C SER A 80 -6.73 -0.98 -5.34
N ALA A 81 -7.82 -0.74 -4.60
CA ALA A 81 -9.01 -0.05 -5.12
C ALA A 81 -8.74 1.41 -5.51
N ASP A 82 -7.92 2.13 -4.74
CA ASP A 82 -7.54 3.53 -5.04
C ASP A 82 -6.70 3.60 -6.33
N LEU A 83 -5.78 2.65 -6.52
CA LEU A 83 -4.95 2.57 -7.72
C LEU A 83 -5.76 2.19 -8.96
N LEU A 84 -6.69 1.24 -8.83
CA LEU A 84 -7.62 0.87 -9.91
C LEU A 84 -8.46 2.08 -10.36
N ARG A 85 -8.97 2.88 -9.41
CA ARG A 85 -9.73 4.10 -9.70
C ARG A 85 -8.89 5.14 -10.43
N HIS A 86 -7.60 5.26 -10.10
CA HIS A 86 -6.70 6.23 -10.75
C HIS A 86 -6.31 5.80 -12.17
N GLY A 87 -6.16 4.49 -12.43
CA GLY A 87 -5.91 3.95 -13.76
C GLY A 87 -7.09 4.17 -14.72
N THR A 88 -8.33 4.10 -14.22
CA THR A 88 -9.55 4.33 -15.02
C THR A 88 -9.85 5.80 -15.30
N GLY A 89 -9.19 6.74 -14.61
CA GLY A 89 -9.39 8.18 -14.79
C GLY A 89 -8.64 8.80 -15.97
N ARG A 90 -7.68 8.07 -16.57
CA ARG A 90 -6.89 8.54 -17.73
C ARG A 90 -7.58 8.20 -19.06
N GLY A 91 -8.90 8.39 -19.11
CA GLY A 91 -9.77 7.96 -20.19
C GLY A 91 -11.04 8.80 -20.34
N THR A 92 -10.94 10.12 -20.25
CA THR A 92 -11.89 11.02 -20.89
C THR A 92 -11.12 11.98 -21.78
N PRO A 93 -10.91 11.67 -23.08
CA PRO A 93 -10.66 12.70 -24.06
C PRO A 93 -11.93 13.56 -24.19
N GLU A 94 -11.72 14.86 -24.07
CA GLU A 94 -12.45 15.97 -24.70
C GLU A 94 -13.65 15.57 -25.60
N ARG A 95 -14.83 16.10 -25.28
CA ARG A 95 -15.81 16.45 -26.32
C ARG A 95 -16.12 17.93 -26.23
N THR A 96 -15.48 18.63 -27.17
CA THR A 96 -15.92 19.87 -27.82
C THR A 96 -17.44 19.96 -27.98
N ALA A 97 -18.01 21.08 -27.55
CA ALA A 97 -19.18 21.74 -28.14
C ALA A 97 -19.22 23.20 -27.65
#